data_AF-A0A530R211-F1
#
_entry.id   AF-A0A530R211-F1
#
_cell.length_a   1.000
_cell.length_b   1.000
_cell.length_c   1.000
_cell.angle_alpha   90.00
_cell.angle_beta   90.00
_cell.angle_gamma   90.00
#
_symmetry.space_group_name_H-M   'P 1'
#
loop_
_entity.id
_entity.type
_entity.pdbx_description
1 polymer ?
#
loop_
_entity_poly.entity_id
_entity_poly.type
_entity_poly.pdbx_seq_one_letter_code
_entity_poly.pdbx_strand_id
1 'polypeptide(L)'
;MSGLLLDPWFYAAAIPAVILVGLSKGGFGGAVGFIGVPLMALAMPPVQAAAILLPILCLMDIVSVWTWWGVYDRKMLTDMMPGAVIGIGLGWLTAALVTAEMVRLIVGAVAILFVLRWVYLQ
;
A
#
# COMPACT_ATOMS: atom_id res chain seq x y z
N MET A 1 -7.00 -20.85 4.15
CA MET A 1 -7.78 -19.83 3.40
C MET A 1 -9.28 -19.90 3.71
N SER A 2 -9.84 -21.06 4.07
CA SER A 2 -11.25 -21.21 4.43
C SER A 2 -11.68 -20.51 5.73
N GLY A 3 -10.81 -20.38 6.74
CA GLY A 3 -11.12 -19.62 7.97
C GLY A 3 -11.21 -18.11 7.77
N LEU A 4 -10.32 -17.54 6.94
CA LEU A 4 -10.23 -16.09 6.69
C LEU A 4 -11.46 -15.51 5.98
N LEU A 5 -12.05 -16.26 5.06
CA LEU A 5 -13.24 -15.84 4.31
C LEU A 5 -14.54 -15.97 5.12
N LEU A 6 -14.50 -16.66 6.25
CA LEU A 6 -15.65 -16.84 7.15
C LEU A 6 -15.60 -15.88 8.36
N ASP A 7 -14.46 -15.23 8.60
CA ASP A 7 -14.27 -14.29 9.71
C ASP A 7 -14.91 -12.92 9.40
N PRO A 8 -15.92 -12.45 10.14
CA PRO A 8 -16.53 -11.13 9.92
C PRO A 8 -15.54 -9.97 10.09
N TRP A 9 -14.51 -10.16 10.91
CA TRP A 9 -13.46 -9.16 11.16
C TRP A 9 -12.60 -8.89 9.92
N PHE A 10 -12.45 -9.89 9.04
CA PHE A 10 -11.78 -9.73 7.75
C PHE A 10 -12.48 -8.67 6.91
N TYR A 11 -13.79 -8.81 6.72
CA TYR A 11 -14.58 -7.89 5.90
C TYR A 11 -14.67 -6.50 6.54
N ALA A 12 -14.78 -6.44 7.87
CA ALA A 12 -14.79 -5.18 8.61
C ALA A 12 -13.49 -4.37 8.41
N ALA A 13 -12.34 -5.01 8.24
CA ALA A 13 -11.07 -4.34 7.94
C ALA A 13 -10.84 -4.12 6.44
N ALA A 14 -11.14 -5.13 5.61
CA ALA A 14 -10.83 -5.12 4.17
C ALA A 14 -11.69 -4.12 3.38
N ILE A 15 -12.99 -4.03 3.66
CA ILE A 15 -13.91 -3.11 2.95
C ILE A 15 -13.47 -1.65 3.11
N PRO A 16 -13.30 -1.09 4.32
CA PRO A 16 -12.83 0.28 4.46
C PRO A 16 -11.41 0.44 3.94
N ALA A 17 -10.51 -0.51 4.15
CA ALA A 17 -9.14 -0.42 3.62
C ALA A 17 -9.12 -0.26 2.09
N VAL A 18 -9.88 -1.08 1.36
CA VAL A 18 -9.95 -1.02 -0.12
C VAL A 18 -10.61 0.27 -0.59
N ILE A 19 -11.68 0.73 0.07
CA ILE A 19 -12.35 2.00 -0.26
C ILE A 19 -11.38 3.18 -0.07
N LEU A 20 -10.68 3.25 1.05
CA LEU A 20 -9.75 4.34 1.36
C LEU A 20 -8.55 4.34 0.41
N VAL A 21 -8.00 3.17 0.10
CA VAL A 21 -6.94 3.00 -0.90
C VAL A 21 -7.41 3.43 -2.28
N GLY A 22 -8.62 3.02 -2.69
CA GLY A 22 -9.22 3.39 -3.97
C GLY A 22 -9.47 4.89 -4.11
N LEU A 23 -10.03 5.53 -3.07
CA LEU A 23 -10.20 6.98 -3.01
C LEU A 23 -8.86 7.72 -3.15
N SER A 24 -7.80 7.22 -2.51
CA SER A 24 -6.48 7.83 -2.57
C SER A 24 -5.84 7.72 -3.95
N LYS A 25 -5.93 6.55 -4.60
CA LYS A 25 -5.46 6.36 -5.98
C LYS A 25 -6.30 7.11 -7.03
N GLY A 26 -7.58 7.36 -6.73
CA GLY A 26 -8.50 8.14 -7.58
C GLY A 26 -8.36 9.65 -7.48
N GLY A 27 -7.43 10.18 -6.68
CA GLY A 27 -7.17 11.62 -6.54
C GLY A 27 -8.02 12.34 -5.49
N PHE A 28 -8.92 11.64 -4.80
CA PHE A 28 -9.77 12.19 -3.72
C PHE A 28 -9.19 12.02 -2.31
N GLY A 29 -8.28 11.06 -2.11
CA GLY A 29 -7.70 10.77 -0.80
C GLY A 29 -6.26 11.23 -0.72
N GLY A 30 -5.99 12.26 0.08
CA GLY A 30 -4.63 12.66 0.47
C GLY A 30 -3.87 11.55 1.22
N ALA A 31 -3.37 11.81 2.43
CA ALA A 31 -2.58 10.82 3.20
C ALA A 31 -3.34 9.52 3.60
N VAL A 32 -4.63 9.41 3.28
CA VAL A 32 -5.54 8.36 3.76
C VAL A 32 -5.28 7.00 3.10
N GLY A 33 -4.69 6.96 1.89
CA GLY A 33 -4.40 5.71 1.18
C GLY A 33 -3.32 4.84 1.85
N PHE A 34 -2.40 5.44 2.61
CA PHE A 34 -1.32 4.72 3.28
C PHE A 34 -1.79 3.85 4.45
N ILE A 35 -3.02 4.05 4.92
CA ILE A 35 -3.57 3.38 6.10
C ILE A 35 -4.16 1.99 5.75
N GLY A 36 -4.38 1.68 4.47
CA GLY A 36 -5.01 0.42 4.04
C GLY A 36 -4.26 -0.85 4.49
N VAL A 37 -2.94 -0.91 4.25
CA VAL A 37 -2.12 -2.08 4.65
C VAL A 37 -1.99 -2.20 6.18
N PRO A 38 -1.68 -1.11 6.94
CA PRO A 38 -1.70 -1.16 8.40
C PRO A 38 -3.05 -1.59 9.00
N LEU A 39 -4.18 -1.12 8.46
CA LEU A 39 -5.51 -1.52 8.92
C LEU A 39 -5.75 -3.01 8.72
N MET A 40 -5.44 -3.54 7.53
CA MET A 40 -5.60 -4.97 7.28
C MET A 40 -4.62 -5.82 8.12
N ALA A 41 -3.43 -5.30 8.42
CA ALA A 41 -2.44 -5.95 9.27
C ALA A 41 -2.89 -6.10 10.74
N LEU A 42 -3.91 -5.36 11.19
CA LEU A 42 -4.54 -5.57 12.50
C LEU A 42 -5.41 -6.83 12.55
N ALA A 43 -5.94 -7.26 11.40
CA ALA A 43 -6.83 -8.41 11.29
C ALA A 43 -6.12 -9.67 10.78
N MET A 44 -5.07 -9.54 9.98
CA MET A 44 -4.37 -10.68 9.36
C MET A 44 -2.88 -10.41 9.15
N PRO A 45 -2.06 -11.45 8.87
CA PRO A 45 -0.65 -11.27 8.55
C PRO A 45 -0.44 -10.29 7.37
N PRO A 46 0.54 -9.37 7.44
CA PRO A 46 0.76 -8.34 6.42
C PRO A 46 0.97 -8.89 5.01
N VAL A 47 1.65 -10.05 4.91
CA VAL A 47 1.89 -10.74 3.64
C VAL A 47 0.59 -11.18 2.98
N GLN A 48 -0.38 -11.66 3.77
CA GLN A 48 -1.69 -12.06 3.26
C GLN A 48 -2.53 -10.84 2.87
N ALA A 49 -2.50 -9.78 3.69
CA ALA A 49 -3.15 -8.51 3.34
C ALA A 49 -2.62 -7.95 2.01
N ALA A 50 -1.29 -7.94 1.83
CA ALA A 50 -0.66 -7.53 0.58
C ALA A 50 -1.08 -8.43 -0.59
N ALA A 51 -1.11 -9.76 -0.41
CA ALA A 51 -1.53 -10.69 -1.47
C ALA A 51 -2.97 -10.42 -1.96
N ILE A 52 -3.89 -10.00 -1.09
CA ILE A 52 -5.27 -9.65 -1.46
C ILE A 52 -5.34 -8.27 -2.12
N LEU A 53 -4.58 -7.30 -1.59
CA LEU A 53 -4.57 -5.94 -2.11
C LEU A 53 -3.84 -5.82 -3.45
N LEU A 54 -2.78 -6.58 -3.70
CA LEU A 54 -1.93 -6.45 -4.89
C LEU A 54 -2.71 -6.52 -6.22
N PRO A 55 -3.56 -7.53 -6.48
CA PRO A 55 -4.36 -7.57 -7.71
C PRO A 55 -5.30 -6.38 -7.85
N ILE A 56 -5.90 -5.93 -6.74
CA ILE A 56 -6.81 -4.78 -6.69
C ILE A 56 -6.04 -3.50 -7.01
N LEU A 57 -4.87 -3.32 -6.41
CA LEU A 57 -3.97 -2.20 -6.64
C LEU A 57 -3.49 -2.16 -8.09
N CYS A 58 -3.12 -3.30 -8.68
CA CYS A 58 -2.73 -3.37 -10.09
C CYS A 58 -3.88 -2.94 -11.02
N LEU A 59 -5.11 -3.38 -10.75
CA LEU A 59 -6.29 -2.93 -11.51
C LEU A 59 -6.53 -1.42 -11.36
N MET A 60 -6.39 -0.88 -10.14
CA MET A 60 -6.48 0.57 -9.90
C MET A 60 -5.41 1.32 -10.71
N ASP A 61 -4.17 0.84 -10.72
CA ASP A 61 -3.07 1.47 -11.46
C ASP A 61 -3.34 1.48 -12.97
N ILE A 62 -3.87 0.38 -13.54
CA ILE A 62 -4.25 0.33 -14.96
C ILE A 62 -5.32 1.38 -15.28
N VAL A 63 -6.37 1.47 -14.45
CA VAL A 63 -7.45 2.44 -14.66
C VAL A 63 -6.95 3.88 -14.49
N SER A 64 -6.10 4.14 -13.48
CA SER A 64 -5.48 5.46 -13.27
C SER A 64 -4.64 5.88 -14.47
N VAL A 65 -3.79 4.97 -14.97
CA VAL A 65 -2.95 5.23 -16.14
C VAL A 65 -3.79 5.46 -17.38
N TRP A 66 -4.86 4.69 -17.59
CA TRP A 66 -5.77 4.88 -18.72
C TRP A 66 -6.51 6.21 -18.65
N THR A 67 -6.99 6.59 -17.46
CA THR A 67 -7.74 7.84 -17.25
C THR A 67 -6.88 9.08 -17.49
N TRP A 68 -5.62 9.03 -17.07
CA TRP A 68 -4.67 10.16 -17.18
C TRP A 68 -3.70 10.02 -18.36
N TRP A 69 -4.02 9.13 -19.31
CA TRP A 69 -3.16 8.90 -20.46
C TRP A 69 -3.00 10.18 -21.28
N GLY A 70 -1.76 10.66 -21.42
CA GLY A 70 -1.45 11.90 -22.13
C GLY A 70 -1.43 13.17 -21.28
N VAL A 71 -1.84 13.12 -20.01
CA VAL A 71 -1.75 14.25 -19.06
C VAL A 71 -0.65 13.96 -18.04
N TYR A 72 0.60 14.17 -18.43
CA TYR A 72 1.76 13.93 -17.57
C TYR A 72 2.93 14.84 -17.94
N ASP A 73 3.72 15.24 -16.94
CA ASP A 73 4.98 15.94 -17.13
C ASP A 73 6.11 14.93 -17.35
N ARG A 74 6.71 14.97 -18.55
CA ARG A 74 7.79 14.06 -18.94
C ARG A 74 9.04 14.23 -18.07
N LYS A 75 9.38 15.45 -17.69
CA LYS A 75 10.58 15.74 -16.90
C LYS A 75 10.42 15.20 -15.48
N MET A 76 9.27 15.47 -14.86
CA MET A 76 8.96 14.94 -13.53
C MET A 76 8.97 13.41 -13.54
N LEU A 77 8.41 12.79 -14.57
CA LEU A 77 8.40 11.33 -14.70
C LEU A 77 9.82 10.77 -14.83
N THR A 78 10.68 11.36 -15.67
CA THR A 78 12.08 10.89 -15.83
C THR A 78 12.91 11.08 -14.56
N ASP A 79 12.65 12.13 -13.79
CA ASP A 79 13.38 12.40 -12.54
C ASP A 79 12.99 11.40 -11.43
N MET A 80 11.72 10.97 -11.38
CA MET A 80 11.21 10.01 -10.39
C MET A 80 11.51 8.55 -10.74
N MET A 81 11.56 8.21 -12.03
CA MET A 81 11.81 6.85 -12.54
C MET A 81 13.03 6.14 -11.94
N PRO A 82 14.25 6.72 -11.89
CA PRO A 82 15.42 6.02 -11.36
C PRO A 82 15.25 5.67 -9.87
N GLY A 83 14.67 6.57 -9.08
CA GLY A 83 14.36 6.30 -7.67
C GLY A 83 13.36 5.15 -7.50
N ALA A 84 12.32 5.13 -8.33
CA ALA A 84 11.33 4.05 -8.34
C ALA A 84 11.94 2.70 -8.72
N VAL A 85 12.74 2.65 -9.81
CA VAL A 85 13.39 1.41 -10.27
C VAL A 85 14.36 0.88 -9.22
N ILE A 86 15.20 1.74 -8.64
CA ILE A 86 16.16 1.34 -7.61
C ILE A 86 15.42 0.85 -6.36
N GLY A 87 14.40 1.57 -5.90
CA GLY A 87 13.62 1.18 -4.72
C GLY A 87 12.90 -0.16 -4.90
N ILE A 88 12.21 -0.34 -6.04
CA ILE A 88 11.54 -1.61 -6.38
C ILE A 88 12.56 -2.73 -6.51
N GLY A 89 13.69 -2.48 -7.18
CA GLY A 89 14.75 -3.46 -7.35
C GLY A 89 15.34 -3.94 -6.02
N LEU A 90 15.65 -3.01 -5.10
CA LEU A 90 16.13 -3.34 -3.75
C LEU A 90 15.07 -4.10 -2.95
N GLY A 91 13.81 -3.68 -3.01
CA GLY A 91 12.70 -4.39 -2.37
C GLY A 91 12.54 -5.82 -2.89
N TRP A 92 12.66 -6.02 -4.21
CA TRP A 92 12.58 -7.33 -4.84
C TRP A 92 13.77 -8.23 -4.47
N LEU A 93 14.99 -7.69 -4.51
CA LEU A 93 16.21 -8.43 -4.14
C LEU A 93 16.19 -8.90 -2.68
N THR A 94 15.66 -8.05 -1.79
CA THR A 94 15.58 -8.36 -0.36
C THR A 94 14.35 -9.18 0.00
N ALA A 95 13.35 -9.31 -0.87
CA ALA A 95 12.09 -10.00 -0.57
C ALA A 95 12.28 -11.44 -0.09
N ALA A 96 13.27 -12.16 -0.63
CA ALA A 96 13.56 -13.55 -0.23
C ALA A 96 14.20 -13.65 1.18
N LEU A 97 14.74 -12.55 1.72
CA LEU A 97 15.41 -12.49 3.01
C LEU A 97 14.46 -12.07 4.15
N VAL A 98 13.28 -11.53 3.84
CA VAL A 98 12.38 -10.93 4.82
C VAL A 98 11.32 -11.93 5.25
N THR A 99 11.29 -12.28 6.54
CA THR A 99 10.25 -13.14 7.13
C THR A 99 8.95 -12.37 7.41
N ALA A 100 7.84 -13.08 7.65
CA ALA A 100 6.55 -12.45 7.95
C ALA A 100 6.60 -11.56 9.20
N GLU A 101 7.38 -11.93 10.21
CA GLU A 101 7.60 -11.17 11.44
C GLU A 101 8.37 -9.88 11.16
N MET A 102 9.39 -9.94 10.28
CA MET A 102 10.13 -8.77 9.85
C MET A 102 9.22 -7.79 9.10
N VAL A 103 8.38 -8.26 8.18
CA VAL A 103 7.38 -7.41 7.50
C VAL A 103 6.46 -6.74 8.52
N ARG A 104 5.97 -7.49 9.51
CA ARG A 104 5.09 -6.96 10.55
C ARG A 104 5.77 -5.86 11.38
N LEU A 105 7.03 -6.07 11.77
CA LEU A 105 7.83 -5.08 12.48
C LEU A 105 8.09 -3.83 11.62
N ILE A 106 8.46 -4.00 10.35
CA ILE A 106 8.71 -2.90 9.42
C ILE A 106 7.44 -2.05 9.24
N VAL A 107 6.31 -2.67 8.93
CA VAL A 107 5.03 -1.96 8.75
C VAL A 107 4.61 -1.24 10.03
N GLY A 108 4.76 -1.89 11.20
CA GLY A 108 4.47 -1.25 12.49
C GLY A 108 5.39 -0.06 12.79
N ALA A 109 6.70 -0.20 12.55
CA ALA A 109 7.67 0.87 12.75
C ALA A 109 7.40 2.07 11.82
N VAL A 110 7.08 1.81 10.55
CA VAL A 110 6.70 2.86 9.58
C VAL A 110 5.44 3.59 10.04
N ALA A 111 4.43 2.86 10.54
CA ALA A 111 3.22 3.47 11.06
C ALA A 111 3.50 4.42 12.24
N ILE A 112 4.33 3.99 13.20
CA ILE A 112 4.74 4.81 14.35
C ILE A 112 5.54 6.03 13.89
N LEU A 113 6.52 5.84 13.00
CA LEU A 113 7.31 6.93 12.42
C LEU A 113 6.43 7.97 11.73
N PHE A 114 5.39 7.53 11.02
CA PHE A 114 4.48 8.43 10.33
C PHE A 114 3.67 9.29 11.31
N VAL A 115 3.18 8.68 12.39
CA VAL A 115 2.50 9.40 13.48
C VAL A 115 3.45 10.39 14.16
N LEU A 116 4.67 9.97 14.50
CA LEU A 116 5.68 10.85 15.09
C LEU A 116 6.02 12.02 14.17
N ARG A 117 6.23 11.74 12.89
CA ARG A 117 6.48 12.77 11.86
C ARG A 117 5.32 13.75 11.78
N TRP A 118 4.08 13.26 11.82
CA TRP A 118 2.90 14.12 11.81
C TRP A 118 2.84 15.04 13.05
N VAL A 119 3.12 14.50 14.23
CA VAL A 119 3.16 15.28 15.48
C VAL A 119 4.29 16.33 15.48
N TYR A 120 5.45 16.02 14.89
CA TYR A 120 6.61 16.93 14.88
C TYR A 120 6.63 17.96 13.73
N LEU A 121 5.98 17.67 12.60
CA LEU A 121 5.96 18.54 11.41
C LEU A 121 4.62 19.27 11.21
N GLN A 122 3.68 19.11 12.14
CA GLN A 122 2.62 20.10 12.36
C GLN A 122 3.19 21.36 13.00
#